data_AF-A0A7J7WFF4-F1
#
_entry.id   AF-A0A7J7WFF4-F1
#
_cell.length_a   1.000
_cell.length_b   1.000
_cell.length_c   1.000
_cell.angle_alpha   90.00
_cell.angle_beta   90.00
_cell.angle_gamma   90.00
#
_symmetry.space_group_name_H-M   'P 1'
#
loop_
_entity.id
_entity.type
_entity.pdbx_description
1 polymer ?
#
loop_
_entity_poly.entity_id
_entity_poly.type
_entity_poly.pdbx_seq_one_letter_code
_entity_poly.pdbx_strand_id
1 'polypeptide(L)'
;MLRCLHPWWLSGGGAGLRLLQRHLFTMKVQSPEFQSLFTEGLRSLTELFAKENHELRIAGGAVRDLLTGVKPQDVDFATTATPEQMKGLFQAAGVRMINNKGEKHGTVTARASMVLYMTTLMVMKI
;
A
#
# COMPACT_ATOMS: atom_id res chain seq x y z
N MET A 1 29.20 -68.99 26.27
CA MET A 1 28.62 -68.81 24.93
C MET A 1 27.16 -68.41 25.08
N LEU A 2 26.69 -67.51 24.22
CA LEU A 2 25.35 -66.89 24.11
C LEU A 2 25.07 -65.61 24.93
N ARG A 3 25.24 -64.51 24.17
CA ARG A 3 24.56 -63.20 24.16
C ARG A 3 23.09 -63.21 24.64
N CYS A 4 22.66 -62.09 25.24
CA CYS A 4 21.49 -61.27 24.85
C CYS A 4 21.45 -59.99 25.73
N LEU A 5 21.84 -58.82 25.19
CA LEU A 5 20.97 -57.75 24.65
C LEU A 5 20.30 -56.87 25.73
N HIS A 6 21.00 -55.79 26.13
CA HIS A 6 20.38 -54.62 26.77
C HIS A 6 20.14 -53.55 25.69
N PRO A 7 18.90 -53.15 25.40
CA PRO A 7 18.62 -52.07 24.46
C PRO A 7 18.98 -50.72 25.08
N TRP A 8 19.96 -50.06 24.51
CA TRP A 8 20.15 -48.62 24.66
C TRP A 8 19.07 -47.92 23.82
N TRP A 9 17.98 -47.49 24.46
CA TRP A 9 17.09 -46.52 23.84
C TRP A 9 17.53 -45.11 24.22
N LEU A 10 18.16 -44.47 23.23
CA LEU A 10 18.35 -43.04 23.11
C LEU A 10 16.98 -42.34 23.18
N SER A 11 16.61 -41.80 24.34
CA SER A 11 15.62 -40.74 24.39
C SER A 11 16.34 -39.42 24.23
N GLY A 12 16.51 -39.02 22.97
CA GLY A 12 17.02 -37.72 22.58
C GLY A 12 16.17 -36.62 23.20
N GLY A 13 16.79 -35.86 24.11
CA GLY A 13 16.28 -34.56 24.52
C GLY A 13 16.24 -33.68 23.28
N GLY A 14 15.05 -33.50 22.72
CA GLY A 14 14.79 -32.53 21.66
C GLY A 14 15.20 -31.17 22.16
N ALA A 15 16.39 -30.73 21.75
CA ALA A 15 16.77 -29.33 21.78
C ALA A 15 15.73 -28.62 20.91
N GLY A 16 14.71 -28.08 21.56
CA GLY A 16 13.71 -27.24 20.92
C GLY A 16 14.46 -26.20 20.13
N LEU A 17 14.36 -26.31 18.80
CA LEU A 17 14.87 -25.33 17.86
C LEU A 17 14.11 -24.04 18.18
N ARG A 18 14.69 -23.24 19.07
CA ARG A 18 14.17 -21.94 19.45
C ARG A 18 14.33 -21.08 18.21
N LEU A 19 13.31 -21.11 17.35
CA LEU A 19 13.19 -20.24 16.19
C LEU A 19 13.27 -18.82 16.73
N LEU A 20 14.47 -18.24 16.67
CA LEU A 20 14.70 -16.83 16.88
C LEU A 20 13.78 -16.11 15.90
N GLN A 21 12.66 -15.58 16.40
CA GLN A 21 11.85 -14.62 15.65
C GLN A 21 12.77 -13.46 15.31
N ARG A 22 13.31 -13.48 14.10
CA ARG A 22 14.08 -12.37 13.54
C ARG A 22 13.10 -11.19 13.44
N HIS A 23 13.26 -10.23 14.33
CA HIS A 23 12.48 -9.00 14.30
C HIS A 23 12.96 -8.19 13.10
N LEU A 24 12.13 -8.09 12.07
CA LEU A 24 12.39 -7.25 10.91
C LEU A 24 12.03 -5.81 11.26
N PHE A 25 13.05 -4.96 11.39
CA PHE A 25 12.85 -3.52 11.51
C PHE A 25 12.86 -2.91 10.10
N THR A 26 11.80 -2.18 9.76
CA THR A 26 11.69 -1.45 8.49
C THR A 26 11.60 0.04 8.78
N MET A 27 12.36 0.83 8.03
CA MET A 27 12.25 2.29 8.10
C MET A 27 10.93 2.74 7.47
N LYS A 28 10.25 3.69 8.12
CA LYS A 28 9.04 4.33 7.61
C LYS A 28 9.20 5.84 7.71
N VAL A 29 8.67 6.56 6.73
CA VAL A 29 8.61 8.03 6.78
C VAL A 29 7.58 8.44 7.84
N GLN A 30 7.98 9.30 8.78
CA GLN A 30 7.12 9.78 9.87
C GLN A 30 7.32 11.29 10.09
N SER A 31 7.08 12.10 9.05
CA SER A 31 7.22 13.55 9.13
C SER A 31 5.86 14.25 9.30
N PRO A 32 5.81 15.47 9.89
CA PRO A 32 4.59 16.27 9.98
C PRO A 32 3.96 16.53 8.61
N GLU A 33 4.78 16.76 7.59
CA GLU A 33 4.35 17.00 6.22
C GLU A 33 3.59 15.78 5.67
N PHE A 34 4.13 14.58 5.90
CA PHE A 34 3.49 13.32 5.52
C PHE A 34 2.17 13.11 6.27
N GLN A 35 2.15 13.32 7.59
CA GLN A 35 0.94 13.17 8.39
C GLN A 35 -0.17 14.15 7.97
N SER A 36 0.21 15.36 7.54
CA SER A 36 -0.74 16.38 7.08
C SER A 36 -1.52 16.00 5.81
N LEU A 37 -1.08 14.96 5.08
CA LEU A 37 -1.78 14.47 3.89
C LEU A 37 -3.02 13.64 4.24
N PHE A 38 -3.03 12.96 5.40
CA PHE A 38 -4.10 12.05 5.85
C PHE A 38 -5.33 12.79 6.40
N THR A 39 -5.89 13.62 5.53
CA THR A 39 -7.20 14.25 5.65
C THR A 39 -8.32 13.20 5.55
N GLU A 40 -9.52 13.54 6.04
CA GLU A 40 -10.69 12.64 5.99
C GLU A 40 -11.03 12.18 4.56
N GLY A 41 -10.87 13.06 3.57
CA GLY A 41 -11.04 12.71 2.15
C GLY A 41 -10.05 11.67 1.67
N LEU A 42 -8.76 11.81 2.04
CA LEU A 42 -7.74 10.84 1.66
C LEU A 42 -7.92 9.49 2.38
N ARG A 43 -8.33 9.50 3.66
CA ARG A 43 -8.66 8.27 4.40
C ARG A 43 -9.80 7.50 3.74
N SER A 44 -10.89 8.19 3.42
CA SER A 44 -12.04 7.61 2.71
C SER A 44 -11.62 7.02 1.36
N LEU A 45 -10.73 7.70 0.63
CA LEU A 45 -10.17 7.20 -0.62
C LEU A 45 -9.33 5.92 -0.40
N THR A 46 -8.41 5.93 0.57
CA THR A 46 -7.59 4.74 0.86
C THR A 46 -8.44 3.54 1.28
N GLU A 47 -9.52 3.77 2.04
CA GLU A 47 -10.47 2.73 2.44
C GLU A 47 -11.26 2.18 1.26
N LEU A 48 -11.70 3.04 0.33
CA LEU A 48 -12.39 2.63 -0.90
C LEU A 48 -11.52 1.67 -1.73
N PHE A 49 -10.24 2.01 -1.94
CA PHE A 49 -9.32 1.16 -2.69
C PHE A 49 -8.97 -0.13 -1.92
N ALA A 50 -8.77 -0.03 -0.60
CA ALA A 50 -8.51 -1.21 0.23
C ALA A 50 -9.67 -2.20 0.24
N LYS A 51 -10.92 -1.72 0.30
CA LYS A 51 -12.13 -2.55 0.25
C LYS A 51 -12.22 -3.39 -1.03
N GLU A 52 -11.68 -2.86 -2.11
CA GLU A 52 -11.75 -3.44 -3.46
C GLU A 52 -10.46 -4.17 -3.82
N ASN A 53 -9.58 -4.40 -2.82
CA ASN A 53 -8.30 -5.09 -2.95
C ASN A 53 -7.35 -4.46 -3.97
N HIS A 54 -7.42 -3.13 -4.12
CA HIS A 54 -6.50 -2.36 -4.94
C HIS A 54 -5.50 -1.61 -4.07
N GLU A 55 -4.22 -1.67 -4.45
CA GLU A 55 -3.21 -0.91 -3.74
C GLU A 55 -3.31 0.56 -4.10
N LEU A 56 -2.99 1.47 -3.17
CA LEU A 56 -2.88 2.90 -3.43
C LEU A 56 -1.60 3.42 -2.78
N ARG A 57 -0.75 4.08 -3.57
CA ARG A 57 0.58 4.56 -3.18
C ARG A 57 0.76 6.00 -3.63
N ILE A 58 1.60 6.79 -2.95
CA ILE A 58 1.99 8.13 -3.43
C ILE A 58 3.07 7.98 -4.48
N ALA A 59 3.01 8.77 -5.55
CA ALA A 59 3.94 8.72 -6.67
C ALA A 59 4.43 10.11 -7.08
N GLY A 60 5.39 10.14 -8.01
CA GLY A 60 5.83 11.37 -8.67
C GLY A 60 6.54 12.38 -7.75
N GLY A 61 6.30 13.66 -8.02
CA GLY A 61 6.95 14.79 -7.32
C GLY A 61 6.62 14.84 -5.83
N ALA A 62 5.44 14.35 -5.44
CA ALA A 62 5.04 14.33 -4.03
C ALA A 62 5.97 13.47 -3.16
N VAL A 63 6.49 12.36 -3.69
CA VAL A 63 7.46 11.53 -2.96
C VAL A 63 8.76 12.28 -2.74
N ARG A 64 9.26 12.97 -3.77
CA ARG A 64 10.49 13.79 -3.66
C ARG A 64 10.32 14.86 -2.60
N ASP A 65 9.22 15.59 -2.63
CA ASP A 65 8.99 16.71 -1.72
C ASP A 65 8.86 16.24 -0.27
N LEU A 66 8.16 15.11 -0.03
CA LEU A 66 8.09 14.48 1.29
C LEU A 66 9.46 14.04 1.82
N LEU A 67 10.32 13.50 0.95
CA LEU A 67 11.67 13.09 1.34
C LEU A 67 12.60 14.27 1.64
N THR A 68 12.31 15.46 1.09
CA THR A 68 13.04 16.70 1.42
C THR A 68 12.41 17.48 2.58
N GLY A 69 11.37 16.95 3.23
CA GLY A 69 10.68 17.59 4.35
C GLY A 69 9.81 18.78 3.94
N VAL A 70 9.35 18.80 2.68
CA VAL A 70 8.45 19.83 2.15
C VAL A 70 7.07 19.22 1.94
N LYS A 71 6.02 19.95 2.33
CA LYS A 71 4.64 19.53 2.06
C LYS A 71 4.35 19.67 0.56
N PRO A 72 3.97 18.59 -0.15
CA PRO A 72 3.63 18.67 -1.56
C PRO A 72 2.34 19.49 -1.76
N GLN A 73 2.31 20.27 -2.84
CA GLN A 73 1.13 21.06 -3.23
C GLN A 73 0.08 20.17 -3.91
N ASP A 74 0.54 19.31 -4.82
CA ASP A 74 -0.26 18.32 -5.52
C ASP A 74 0.25 16.91 -5.16
N VAL A 75 -0.68 15.99 -4.90
CA VAL A 75 -0.35 14.60 -4.58
C VAL A 75 -0.83 13.70 -5.70
N ASP A 76 0.12 13.10 -6.42
CA ASP A 76 -0.14 12.04 -7.38
C ASP A 76 -0.18 10.68 -6.68
N PHE A 77 -1.12 9.84 -7.08
CA PHE A 77 -1.26 8.47 -6.56
C PHE A 77 -1.02 7.44 -7.64
N ALA A 78 -0.46 6.28 -7.26
CA ALA A 78 -0.30 5.04 -8.01
C ALA A 78 -1.20 3.92 -7.44
N THR A 79 -1.78 3.06 -8.28
CA THR A 79 -2.75 2.00 -8.00
C THR A 79 -2.56 0.82 -8.96
N THR A 80 -3.07 -0.33 -8.54
CA THR A 80 -3.15 -1.54 -9.38
C THR A 80 -4.47 -1.62 -10.15
N ALA A 81 -5.48 -0.81 -9.81
CA ALA A 81 -6.76 -0.75 -10.52
C ALA A 81 -6.63 -0.19 -11.95
N THR A 82 -7.36 -0.76 -12.91
CA THR A 82 -7.44 -0.21 -14.27
C THR A 82 -8.30 1.06 -14.32
N PRO A 83 -8.18 1.89 -15.37
CA PRO A 83 -9.04 3.06 -15.54
C PRO A 83 -10.55 2.75 -15.48
N GLU A 84 -10.97 1.60 -16.00
CA GLU A 84 -12.36 1.14 -15.96
C GLU A 84 -12.80 0.79 -14.53
N GLN A 85 -11.94 0.10 -13.77
CA GLN A 85 -12.21 -0.21 -12.36
C GLN A 85 -12.31 1.07 -11.54
N MET A 86 -11.35 1.99 -11.68
CA MET A 86 -11.38 3.28 -10.97
C MET A 86 -12.68 4.06 -11.25
N LYS A 87 -13.17 4.07 -12.49
CA LYS A 87 -14.45 4.69 -12.82
C LYS A 87 -15.62 4.08 -12.05
N GLY A 88 -15.68 2.75 -11.99
CA GLY A 88 -16.70 2.04 -11.22
C GLY A 88 -16.64 2.38 -9.73
N LEU A 89 -15.43 2.41 -9.16
CA LEU A 89 -15.22 2.76 -7.75
C LEU A 89 -15.66 4.19 -7.44
N PHE A 90 -15.23 5.14 -8.25
CA PHE A 90 -15.59 6.54 -8.05
C PHE A 90 -17.09 6.79 -8.25
N GLN A 91 -17.72 6.14 -9.21
CA GLN A 91 -19.18 6.22 -9.39
C GLN A 91 -19.92 5.64 -8.19
N ALA A 92 -19.52 4.47 -7.70
CA ALA A 92 -20.13 3.83 -6.52
C ALA A 92 -19.95 4.67 -5.25
N ALA A 93 -18.81 5.36 -5.11
CA ALA A 93 -18.51 6.24 -4.00
C ALA A 93 -19.09 7.66 -4.15
N GLY A 94 -19.78 7.98 -5.25
CA GLY A 94 -20.30 9.33 -5.52
C GLY A 94 -19.20 10.39 -5.72
N VAL A 95 -17.98 9.97 -6.05
CA VAL A 95 -16.84 10.87 -6.29
C VAL A 95 -16.94 11.42 -7.70
N ARG A 96 -16.92 12.75 -7.83
CA ARG A 96 -16.99 13.41 -9.13
C ARG A 96 -15.66 13.25 -9.87
N MET A 97 -15.72 12.55 -11.00
CA MET A 97 -14.60 12.48 -11.94
C MET A 97 -14.55 13.73 -12.82
N ILE A 98 -13.36 14.29 -12.98
CA ILE A 98 -13.10 15.40 -13.90
C ILE A 98 -12.44 14.78 -15.13
N ASN A 99 -13.27 14.23 -16.01
CA ASN A 99 -12.79 13.60 -17.23
C ASN A 99 -12.16 14.65 -18.14
N ASN A 100 -10.86 14.53 -18.40
CA ASN A 100 -10.18 15.41 -19.34
C ASN A 100 -9.13 14.65 -20.15
N LYS A 101 -9.57 13.90 -21.18
CA LYS A 101 -8.75 13.31 -22.27
C LYS A 101 -7.56 12.39 -21.89
N GLY A 102 -7.18 12.28 -20.62
CA GLY A 102 -6.02 11.52 -20.12
C GLY A 102 -6.23 10.01 -20.02
N GLU A 103 -7.47 9.53 -20.17
CA GLU A 103 -7.79 8.10 -20.10
C GLU A 103 -7.03 7.28 -21.15
N LYS A 104 -6.79 7.85 -22.34
CA LYS A 104 -6.00 7.23 -23.41
C LYS A 104 -4.55 6.98 -23.01
N HIS A 105 -4.06 7.68 -21.99
CA HIS A 105 -2.72 7.56 -21.42
C HIS A 105 -2.76 6.88 -20.04
N GLY A 106 -3.90 6.27 -19.66
CA GLY A 106 -4.08 5.59 -18.37
C GLY A 106 -4.41 6.51 -17.19
N THR A 107 -4.70 7.79 -17.40
CA THR A 107 -4.91 8.77 -16.32
C THR A 107 -6.40 8.99 -16.03
N VAL A 108 -6.78 8.98 -14.74
CA VAL A 108 -8.13 9.33 -14.28
C VAL A 108 -8.04 10.40 -13.19
N THR A 109 -8.58 11.59 -13.45
CA THR A 109 -8.61 12.67 -12.47
C THR A 109 -9.94 12.67 -11.72
N ALA A 110 -9.89 12.55 -10.39
CA ALA A 110 -11.06 12.60 -9.51
C ALA A 110 -11.00 13.80 -8.56
N ARG A 111 -12.14 14.23 -8.04
CA ARG A 111 -12.21 15.26 -7.00
C ARG A 111 -13.11 14.80 -5.88
N ALA A 112 -12.53 14.63 -4.69
CA ALA A 112 -13.26 14.26 -3.48
C ALA A 112 -13.40 15.47 -2.55
N SER A 113 -14.64 15.82 -2.21
CA SER A 113 -15.01 16.63 -1.03
C SER A 113 -14.08 17.81 -0.70
N MET A 114 -13.95 18.73 -1.67
CA MET A 114 -13.27 20.05 -1.56
C MET A 114 -11.75 20.06 -1.78
N VAL A 115 -11.06 18.91 -1.75
CA VAL A 115 -9.63 18.79 -2.11
C VAL A 115 -9.50 18.10 -3.47
N LEU A 116 -8.71 18.66 -4.38
CA LEU A 116 -8.36 18.00 -5.64
C LEU A 116 -7.33 16.91 -5.32
N TYR A 117 -7.70 15.64 -5.48
CA TYR A 117 -6.73 14.54 -5.50
C TYR A 117 -6.56 14.13 -6.96
N MET A 118 -5.47 14.55 -7.58
CA MET A 118 -5.17 14.12 -8.93
C MET A 118 -4.63 12.68 -8.86
N THR A 119 -5.50 11.70 -9.08
CA THR A 119 -5.11 10.28 -9.13
C THR A 119 -4.44 9.96 -10.47
N THR A 120 -3.24 10.49 -10.69
CA THR A 120 -2.48 10.25 -11.94
C THR A 120 -1.85 8.88 -11.93
N LEU A 121 -2.43 7.94 -12.68
CA LEU A 121 -2.12 6.55 -12.44
C LEU A 121 -1.59 5.76 -13.63
N MET A 122 -0.26 5.74 -13.72
CA MET A 122 0.46 4.66 -14.40
C MET A 122 0.10 3.35 -13.70
N VAL A 123 -0.62 2.45 -14.40
CA VAL A 123 -0.86 1.09 -13.92
C VAL A 123 0.47 0.52 -13.44
N MET A 124 0.58 0.23 -12.14
CA MET A 124 1.74 -0.51 -11.63
C MET A 124 1.67 -1.92 -12.20
N LYS A 125 2.27 -2.12 -13.37
CA LYS A 125 2.52 -3.44 -13.93
C LYS A 125 3.75 -3.96 -13.18
N ILE A 126 3.48 -4.71 -12.11
CA ILE A 126 4.50 -5.44 -11.35
C ILE A 126 5.17 -6.46 -12.29
#